data_AF-A0A4Y4XLG5-F1
#
_entry.id   AF-A0A4Y4XLG5-F1
#
_cell.length_a   1.000
_cell.length_b   1.000
_cell.length_c   1.000
_cell.angle_alpha   90.00
_cell.angle_beta   90.00
_cell.angle_gamma   90.00
#
_symmetry.space_group_name_H-M   'P 1'
#
loop_
_entity.id
_entity.type
_entity.pdbx_description
1 polymer ?
#
loop_
_entity_poly.entity_id
_entity_poly.type
_entity_poly.pdbx_seq_one_letter_code
_entity_poly.pdbx_strand_id
1 'polypeptide(L)'
;NVYYVAFTRAELGLIVVAKDKKESKKESKNKTMREQLDLAPLEEGEITPVISPQKEPLITSTLIKPHAYGEQVQEIEEEPSDYEKNNDQEAINFGIALHKGLEYQYAYNIPKKSVLEYLNYHHGFYGLDHQALEESLELFENDAEIQVLFKNYALRGEAAFLFEGVVSRIDVLLWDRGQNLCVLDYKSSQNYQQSHKAQVSHYAEFLKTQAPHFKIQAGIIYAHKRLLEKLWV
;
A
#
# COMPACT_ATOMS: atom_id res chain seq x y z
N ASN A 1 14.02 -21.04 7.34
CA ASN A 1 13.50 -19.82 6.68
C ASN A 1 12.03 -19.52 6.96
N VAL A 2 11.13 -20.51 7.05
CA VAL A 2 9.69 -20.25 7.31
C VAL A 2 9.43 -19.51 8.64
N TYR A 3 10.10 -19.90 9.73
CA TYR A 3 9.94 -19.21 11.02
C TYR A 3 10.52 -17.79 11.04
N TYR A 4 11.66 -17.57 10.38
CA TYR A 4 12.26 -16.22 10.26
C TYR A 4 11.32 -15.26 9.53
N VAL A 5 10.74 -15.72 8.41
CA VAL A 5 9.71 -14.98 7.65
C VAL A 5 8.44 -14.75 8.48
N ALA A 6 8.03 -15.73 9.29
CA ALA A 6 6.86 -15.60 10.15
C ALA A 6 7.08 -14.55 11.26
N PHE A 7 8.24 -14.55 11.92
CA PHE A 7 8.54 -13.60 13.00
C PHE A 7 8.78 -12.17 12.49
N THR A 8 9.47 -12.00 11.37
CA THR A 8 9.63 -10.67 10.73
C THR A 8 8.30 -10.11 10.25
N ARG A 9 7.40 -10.95 9.70
CA ARG A 9 6.03 -10.52 9.37
C ARG A 9 5.20 -10.20 10.60
N ALA A 10 5.36 -10.94 11.70
CA ALA A 10 4.65 -10.68 12.94
C ALA A 10 5.12 -9.38 13.61
N GLU A 11 6.41 -9.05 13.56
CA GLU A 11 6.93 -7.78 14.10
C GLU A 11 6.24 -6.55 13.50
N LEU A 12 5.95 -6.58 12.20
CA LEU A 12 5.34 -5.45 11.48
C LEU A 12 3.81 -5.57 11.33
N GLY A 13 3.24 -6.77 11.47
CA GLY A 13 1.84 -7.05 11.12
C GLY A 13 0.99 -7.63 12.26
N LEU A 14 1.52 -7.76 13.48
CA LEU A 14 0.75 -8.28 14.61
C LEU A 14 -0.26 -7.24 15.11
N ILE A 15 -1.54 -7.51 14.92
CA ILE A 15 -2.64 -6.73 15.48
C ILE A 15 -3.19 -7.46 16.71
N VAL A 16 -3.01 -6.86 17.89
CA VAL A 16 -3.54 -7.39 19.14
C VAL A 16 -4.86 -6.70 19.46
N VAL A 17 -5.97 -7.42 19.26
CA VAL A 17 -7.29 -6.95 19.68
C VAL A 17 -7.45 -7.20 21.17
N ALA A 18 -7.42 -6.12 21.97
CA ALA A 18 -7.62 -6.21 23.40
C ALA A 18 -9.02 -6.73 23.72
N LYS A 19 -9.12 -7.64 24.70
CA LYS A 19 -10.41 -8.06 25.26
C LYS A 19 -11.10 -6.84 25.89
N ASP A 20 -12.39 -6.66 25.64
CA ASP A 20 -13.13 -5.55 26.25
C ASP A 20 -12.97 -5.60 27.77
N LYS A 21 -12.45 -4.52 28.35
CA LYS A 21 -12.53 -4.32 29.79
C LYS A 21 -14.01 -4.24 30.12
N LYS A 22 -14.48 -5.04 31.08
CA LYS A 22 -15.86 -4.98 31.61
C LYS A 22 -16.29 -3.52 31.71
N GLU A 23 -17.26 -3.14 30.88
CA GLU A 23 -17.61 -1.75 30.62
C GLU A 23 -17.90 -0.98 31.92
N SER A 24 -17.09 0.03 32.20
CA SER A 24 -17.54 1.18 32.97
C SER A 24 -18.33 2.09 32.03
N LYS A 25 -19.65 1.89 31.97
CA LYS A 25 -20.75 2.70 31.41
C LYS A 25 -20.42 4.14 30.96
N LYS A 26 -19.62 4.34 29.93
CA LYS A 26 -19.63 5.58 29.14
C LYS A 26 -19.46 5.22 27.68
N GLU A 27 -20.56 5.42 26.95
CA GLU A 27 -20.70 5.32 25.50
C GLU A 27 -19.50 5.95 24.79
N SER A 28 -18.65 5.10 24.21
CA SER A 28 -17.79 5.52 23.12
C SER A 28 -18.53 5.20 21.82
N LYS A 29 -18.74 6.21 20.97
CA LYS A 29 -19.48 6.12 19.69
C LYS A 29 -18.78 5.29 18.61
N ASN A 30 -17.69 4.60 18.94
CA ASN A 30 -16.95 3.78 18.00
C ASN A 30 -17.27 2.32 18.31
N LYS A 31 -17.86 1.62 17.32
CA LYS A 31 -18.05 0.15 17.38
C LYS A 31 -16.74 -0.50 17.83
N THR A 32 -16.82 -1.42 18.79
CA THR A 32 -15.63 -2.16 19.22
C THR A 32 -15.15 -3.04 18.06
N MET A 33 -13.84 -3.26 17.91
CA MET A 33 -13.30 -4.09 16.82
C MET A 33 -13.94 -5.49 16.77
N ARG A 34 -14.45 -6.01 17.89
CA ARG A 34 -15.23 -7.25 17.95
C ARG A 34 -16.53 -7.18 17.14
N GLU A 35 -17.25 -6.07 17.20
CA GLU A 35 -18.47 -5.84 16.43
C GLU A 35 -18.17 -5.60 14.94
N GLN A 36 -17.02 -5.00 14.61
CA GLN A 36 -16.59 -4.84 13.22
C GLN A 36 -16.19 -6.17 12.58
N LEU A 37 -15.66 -7.10 13.37
CA LEU A 37 -15.15 -8.39 12.92
C LEU A 37 -16.18 -9.53 13.02
N ASP A 38 -17.41 -9.23 13.45
CA ASP A 38 -18.48 -10.21 13.69
C ASP A 38 -17.99 -11.45 14.47
N LEU A 39 -17.11 -11.20 15.46
CA LEU A 39 -16.52 -12.27 16.25
C LEU A 39 -17.54 -12.76 17.28
N ALA A 40 -18.39 -13.69 16.85
CA ALA A 40 -19.20 -14.46 17.77
C ALA A 40 -18.28 -15.28 18.69
N PRO A 41 -18.59 -15.41 20.00
CA PRO A 41 -17.90 -16.37 20.85
C PRO A 41 -18.18 -17.77 20.28
N LEU A 42 -17.20 -18.36 19.60
CA LEU A 42 -17.25 -19.76 19.20
C LEU A 42 -16.63 -20.57 20.34
N GLU A 43 -17.44 -21.47 20.90
CA GLU A 43 -17.17 -22.45 21.95
C GLU A 43 -15.90 -22.23 22.80
N GLU A 44 -16.12 -21.91 24.09
CA GLU A 44 -15.07 -21.97 25.10
C GLU A 44 -14.74 -23.45 25.38
N GLY A 45 -13.65 -23.95 24.80
CA GLY A 45 -13.08 -25.24 25.16
C GLY A 45 -12.14 -25.11 26.38
N GLU A 46 -12.18 -26.07 27.30
CA GLU A 46 -11.12 -26.19 28.31
C GLU A 46 -9.87 -26.79 27.69
N ILE A 47 -8.73 -26.09 27.84
CA ILE A 47 -7.41 -26.66 27.53
C ILE A 47 -7.14 -27.74 28.57
N THR A 48 -7.47 -28.98 28.23
CA THR A 48 -7.08 -30.14 29.04
C THR A 48 -5.67 -30.56 28.63
N PRO A 49 -4.73 -30.68 29.58
CA PRO A 49 -3.41 -31.19 29.27
C PRO A 49 -3.55 -32.63 28.77
N VAL A 50 -3.21 -32.85 27.49
CA VAL A 50 -3.05 -34.20 26.96
C VAL A 50 -1.77 -34.76 27.55
N ILE A 51 -1.89 -35.52 28.63
CA ILE A 51 -0.80 -36.36 29.15
C ILE A 51 -0.66 -37.52 28.15
N SER A 52 -0.01 -37.27 27.03
CA SER A 52 0.36 -38.35 26.11
C SER A 52 1.51 -39.14 26.74
N PRO A 53 1.37 -40.45 26.99
CA PRO A 53 2.47 -41.29 27.48
C PRO A 53 3.55 -41.50 26.40
N GLN A 54 3.30 -41.06 25.17
CA GLN A 54 4.27 -41.13 24.09
C GLN A 54 5.14 -39.88 24.11
N LYS A 55 6.40 -40.05 24.55
CA LYS A 55 7.48 -39.13 24.16
C LYS A 55 7.44 -39.03 22.63
N GLU A 56 7.07 -37.87 22.10
CA GLU A 56 7.30 -37.58 20.69
C GLU A 56 8.78 -37.89 20.40
N PRO A 57 9.08 -38.66 19.34
CA PRO A 57 10.46 -38.89 18.97
C PRO A 57 11.11 -37.52 18.76
N LEU A 58 12.22 -37.27 19.46
CA LEU A 58 13.03 -36.08 19.24
C LEU A 58 13.33 -36.02 17.74
N ILE A 59 12.66 -35.11 17.04
CA ILE A 59 12.96 -34.82 15.65
C ILE A 59 14.37 -34.25 15.69
N THR A 60 15.36 -35.06 15.32
CA THR A 60 16.73 -34.59 15.09
C THR A 60 16.62 -33.43 14.10
N SER A 61 16.93 -32.22 14.57
CA SER A 61 16.93 -31.04 13.73
C SER A 61 17.88 -31.28 12.57
N THR A 62 17.34 -31.42 11.36
CA THR A 62 18.17 -31.51 10.17
C THR A 62 18.94 -30.19 10.07
N LEU A 63 20.27 -30.25 10.18
CA LEU A 63 21.13 -29.09 10.00
C LEU A 63 21.01 -28.65 8.53
N ILE A 64 20.18 -27.65 8.27
CA ILE A 64 20.07 -27.04 6.95
C ILE A 64 21.37 -26.25 6.74
N LYS A 65 22.25 -26.76 5.86
CA LYS A 65 23.36 -25.97 5.35
C LYS A 65 22.83 -25.11 4.20
N PRO A 66 22.62 -23.80 4.39
CA PRO A 66 22.19 -22.94 3.30
C PRO A 66 23.21 -23.03 2.16
N HIS A 67 22.72 -23.22 0.93
CA HIS A 67 23.55 -23.09 -0.26
C HIS A 67 23.99 -21.63 -0.37
N ALA A 68 25.28 -21.40 -0.59
CA ALA A 68 25.80 -20.07 -0.85
C ALA A 68 25.39 -19.66 -2.28
N TYR A 69 24.37 -18.82 -2.42
CA TYR A 69 23.85 -18.36 -3.71
C TYR A 69 24.66 -17.18 -4.31
N GLY A 70 25.85 -16.91 -3.76
CA GLY A 70 26.64 -15.73 -4.10
C GLY A 70 26.32 -14.53 -3.21
N GLU A 71 27.18 -13.53 -3.28
CA GLU A 71 27.05 -12.26 -2.57
C GLU A 71 26.44 -11.23 -3.53
N GLN A 72 25.43 -10.50 -3.08
CA GLN A 72 24.85 -9.42 -3.86
C GLN A 72 25.81 -8.22 -3.78
N VAL A 73 26.57 -8.00 -4.85
CA VAL A 73 27.71 -7.05 -4.89
C VAL A 73 27.25 -5.58 -4.95
N GLN A 74 25.96 -5.34 -5.23
CA GLN A 74 25.40 -4.00 -5.31
C GLN A 74 24.49 -3.76 -4.11
N GLU A 75 24.86 -2.78 -3.27
CA GLU A 75 23.92 -2.17 -2.33
C GLU A 75 22.85 -1.48 -3.19
N ILE A 76 21.68 -2.10 -3.20
CA ILE A 76 20.49 -1.53 -3.81
C ILE A 76 19.77 -0.82 -2.66
N GLU A 77 19.68 0.50 -2.75
CA GLU A 77 18.85 1.26 -1.84
C GLU A 77 17.41 1.19 -2.36
N GLU A 78 16.48 0.74 -1.53
CA GLU A 78 15.08 1.09 -1.73
C GLU A 78 14.92 2.58 -1.41
N GLU A 79 13.88 3.24 -1.95
CA GLU A 79 13.62 4.66 -1.68
C GLU A 79 13.88 4.99 -0.20
N PRO A 80 14.67 6.04 0.10
CA PRO A 80 15.09 6.33 1.47
C PRO A 80 13.84 6.45 2.34
N SER A 81 13.76 5.59 3.35
CA SER A 81 12.65 5.53 4.29
C SER A 81 12.69 6.70 5.29
N ASP A 82 12.99 7.91 4.83
CA ASP A 82 12.83 9.17 5.57
C ASP A 82 11.34 9.50 5.79
N TYR A 83 10.51 8.46 5.93
CA TYR A 83 9.25 8.56 6.62
C TYR A 83 9.59 8.90 8.07
N GLU A 84 9.47 10.18 8.43
CA GLU A 84 9.10 10.51 9.80
C GLU A 84 8.01 9.52 10.20
N LYS A 85 8.26 8.70 11.23
CA LYS A 85 7.35 7.62 11.65
C LYS A 85 5.94 8.17 11.79
N ASN A 86 5.14 7.99 10.75
CA ASN A 86 3.73 8.28 10.82
C ASN A 86 3.14 7.14 11.64
N ASN A 87 2.99 7.38 12.95
CA ASN A 87 2.46 6.38 13.88
C ASN A 87 0.97 6.09 13.62
N ASP A 88 0.35 6.78 12.67
CA ASP A 88 -1.02 6.54 12.24
C ASP A 88 -1.07 5.40 11.19
N GLN A 89 -1.19 4.18 11.72
CA GLN A 89 -1.31 2.97 10.91
C GLN A 89 -2.57 3.00 10.00
N GLU A 90 -3.64 3.68 10.42
CA GLU A 90 -4.86 3.81 9.61
C GLU A 90 -4.59 4.68 8.37
N ALA A 91 -3.87 5.80 8.53
CA ALA A 91 -3.48 6.66 7.42
C ALA A 91 -2.56 5.94 6.42
N ILE A 92 -1.62 5.12 6.90
CA ILE A 92 -0.75 4.30 6.05
C ILE A 92 -1.60 3.29 5.26
N ASN A 93 -2.49 2.56 5.93
CA ASN A 93 -3.33 1.56 5.29
C ASN A 93 -4.29 2.18 4.28
N PHE A 94 -4.82 3.37 4.57
CA PHE A 94 -5.64 4.14 3.64
C PHE A 94 -4.85 4.51 2.39
N GLY A 95 -3.62 5.03 2.54
CA GLY A 95 -2.73 5.33 1.42
C GLY A 95 -2.49 4.10 0.53
N ILE A 96 -2.14 2.97 1.13
CA ILE A 96 -1.93 1.71 0.40
C ILE A 96 -3.19 1.28 -0.37
N ALA A 97 -4.37 1.36 0.28
CA ALA A 97 -5.63 1.00 -0.36
C ALA A 97 -5.98 1.95 -1.51
N LEU A 98 -5.71 3.25 -1.36
CA LEU A 98 -5.93 4.25 -2.41
C LEU A 98 -5.08 3.98 -3.65
N HIS A 99 -3.76 3.76 -3.50
CA HIS A 99 -2.89 3.46 -4.64
C HIS A 99 -3.37 2.24 -5.42
N LYS A 100 -3.62 1.13 -4.70
CA LYS A 100 -4.15 -0.10 -5.31
C LYS A 100 -5.48 0.12 -6.00
N GLY A 101 -6.36 0.92 -5.40
CA GLY A 101 -7.66 1.23 -6.00
C GLY A 101 -7.54 1.95 -7.32
N LEU A 102 -6.68 2.98 -7.38
CA LEU A 102 -6.43 3.74 -8.59
C LEU A 102 -5.70 2.92 -9.65
N GLU A 103 -4.70 2.10 -9.25
CA GLU A 103 -4.03 1.17 -10.15
C GLU A 103 -5.03 0.21 -10.79
N TYR A 104 -5.87 -0.45 -9.99
CA TYR A 104 -6.81 -1.44 -10.49
C TYR A 104 -7.86 -0.82 -11.40
N GLN A 105 -8.36 0.34 -11.02
CA GLN A 105 -9.38 1.04 -11.80
C GLN A 105 -8.84 1.55 -13.14
N TYR A 106 -7.64 2.15 -13.16
CA TYR A 106 -7.13 2.85 -14.35
C TYR A 106 -6.08 2.09 -15.14
N ALA A 107 -5.14 1.39 -14.50
CA ALA A 107 -4.12 0.61 -15.21
C ALA A 107 -4.65 -0.73 -15.70
N TYR A 108 -5.51 -1.37 -14.90
CA TYR A 108 -6.10 -2.67 -15.24
C TYR A 108 -7.55 -2.60 -15.73
N ASN A 109 -8.15 -1.39 -15.79
CA ASN A 109 -9.52 -1.17 -16.25
C ASN A 109 -10.56 -2.03 -15.50
N ILE A 110 -10.34 -2.26 -14.20
CA ILE A 110 -11.27 -3.02 -13.35
C ILE A 110 -12.40 -2.08 -12.92
N PRO A 111 -13.68 -2.49 -13.02
CA PRO A 111 -14.80 -1.66 -12.59
C PRO A 111 -14.68 -1.26 -11.12
N LYS A 112 -14.98 0.02 -10.80
CA LYS A 112 -14.90 0.59 -9.44
C LYS A 112 -15.55 -0.29 -8.37
N LYS A 113 -16.71 -0.88 -8.66
CA LYS A 113 -17.41 -1.79 -7.74
C LYS A 113 -16.55 -2.99 -7.34
N SER A 114 -15.93 -3.66 -8.30
CA SER A 114 -15.05 -4.82 -8.06
C SER A 114 -13.77 -4.42 -7.33
N VAL A 115 -13.26 -3.22 -7.61
CA VAL A 115 -12.12 -2.65 -6.87
C VAL A 115 -12.48 -2.41 -5.41
N LEU A 116 -13.62 -1.79 -5.12
CA LEU A 116 -14.08 -1.55 -3.75
C LEU A 116 -14.32 -2.86 -2.99
N GLU A 117 -14.92 -3.86 -3.62
CA GLU A 117 -15.09 -5.20 -3.03
C GLU A 117 -13.73 -5.84 -2.69
N TYR A 118 -12.76 -5.78 -3.61
CA TYR A 118 -11.39 -6.27 -3.39
C TYR A 118 -10.71 -5.54 -2.23
N LEU A 119 -10.78 -4.21 -2.21
CA LEU A 119 -10.13 -3.39 -1.19
C LEU A 119 -10.76 -3.63 0.17
N ASN A 120 -12.09 -3.73 0.25
CA ASN A 120 -12.76 -4.07 1.50
C ASN A 120 -12.33 -5.46 2.01
N TYR A 121 -12.24 -6.46 1.13
CA TYR A 121 -11.80 -7.80 1.50
C TYR A 121 -10.36 -7.83 2.04
N HIS A 122 -9.44 -7.11 1.38
CA HIS A 122 -8.01 -7.15 1.73
C HIS A 122 -7.61 -6.14 2.82
N HIS A 123 -8.31 -5.01 2.91
CA HIS A 123 -7.93 -3.87 3.74
C HIS A 123 -8.97 -3.50 4.80
N GLY A 124 -10.20 -4.01 4.72
CA GLY A 124 -11.29 -3.68 5.66
C GLY A 124 -11.00 -4.05 7.12
N PHE A 125 -10.25 -5.14 7.34
CA PHE A 125 -9.81 -5.56 8.69
C PHE A 125 -8.93 -4.51 9.37
N TYR A 126 -8.23 -3.66 8.61
CA TYR A 126 -7.25 -2.71 9.12
C TYR A 126 -7.84 -1.34 9.45
N GLY A 127 -9.15 -1.24 9.67
CA GLY A 127 -9.82 0.03 9.99
C GLY A 127 -9.95 0.97 8.81
N LEU A 128 -9.90 0.45 7.58
CA LEU A 128 -10.06 1.25 6.36
C LEU A 128 -11.41 1.97 6.36
N ASP A 129 -11.38 3.30 6.25
CA ASP A 129 -12.57 4.13 6.00
C ASP A 129 -13.06 3.91 4.56
N HIS A 130 -13.92 2.90 4.39
CA HIS A 130 -14.43 2.49 3.08
C HIS A 130 -15.18 3.62 2.36
N GLN A 131 -15.92 4.44 3.13
CA GLN A 131 -16.64 5.57 2.56
C GLN A 131 -15.67 6.63 2.06
N ALA A 132 -14.65 6.99 2.84
CA ALA A 132 -13.64 7.94 2.38
C ALA A 132 -12.87 7.45 1.14
N LEU A 133 -12.63 6.15 1.03
CA LEU A 133 -11.98 5.55 -0.13
C LEU A 133 -12.89 5.62 -1.35
N GLU A 134 -14.17 5.26 -1.22
CA GLU A 134 -15.16 5.38 -2.30
C GLU A 134 -15.30 6.83 -2.77
N GLU A 135 -15.44 7.78 -1.84
CA GLU A 135 -15.47 9.23 -2.14
C GLU A 135 -14.20 9.66 -2.90
N SER A 136 -13.03 9.15 -2.49
CA SER A 136 -11.76 9.47 -3.16
C SER A 136 -11.72 8.91 -4.58
N LEU A 137 -12.13 7.66 -4.82
CA LEU A 137 -12.18 7.09 -6.18
C LEU A 137 -13.21 7.81 -7.07
N GLU A 138 -14.33 8.26 -6.49
CA GLU A 138 -15.33 9.06 -7.19
C GLU A 138 -14.81 10.42 -7.63
N LEU A 139 -13.92 11.05 -6.86
CA LEU A 139 -13.29 12.30 -7.28
C LEU A 139 -12.49 12.12 -8.57
N PHE A 140 -11.74 11.03 -8.72
CA PHE A 140 -11.01 10.76 -9.98
C PHE A 140 -11.95 10.44 -11.14
N GLU A 141 -13.04 9.70 -10.89
CA GLU A 141 -14.03 9.35 -11.91
C GLU A 141 -14.75 10.60 -12.45
N ASN A 142 -15.03 11.57 -11.59
CA ASN A 142 -15.76 12.80 -11.93
C ASN A 142 -14.88 13.95 -12.41
N ASP A 143 -13.56 13.88 -12.22
CA ASP A 143 -12.65 14.94 -12.65
C ASP A 143 -12.37 14.89 -14.16
N ALA A 144 -12.90 15.87 -14.88
CA ALA A 144 -12.81 15.92 -16.34
C ALA A 144 -11.37 15.96 -16.87
N GLU A 145 -10.46 16.64 -16.18
CA GLU A 145 -9.07 16.77 -16.61
C GLU A 145 -8.32 15.43 -16.50
N ILE A 146 -8.48 14.70 -15.39
CA ILE A 146 -7.94 13.34 -15.21
C ILE A 146 -8.55 12.38 -16.22
N GLN A 147 -9.87 12.44 -16.43
CA GLN A 147 -10.53 11.58 -17.41
C GLN A 147 -10.03 11.84 -18.84
N VAL A 148 -9.79 13.11 -19.20
CA VAL A 148 -9.19 13.47 -20.48
C VAL A 148 -7.74 12.98 -20.56
N LEU A 149 -6.97 13.14 -19.50
CA LEU A 149 -5.56 12.71 -19.43
C LEU A 149 -5.45 11.18 -19.62
N PHE A 150 -6.20 10.40 -18.87
CA PHE A 150 -6.13 8.93 -18.93
C PHE A 150 -6.74 8.33 -20.20
N LYS A 151 -7.66 9.03 -20.88
CA LYS A 151 -8.22 8.59 -22.17
C LYS A 151 -7.29 8.87 -23.36
N ASN A 152 -6.56 9.98 -23.31
CA ASN A 152 -5.73 10.42 -24.45
C ASN A 152 -4.33 9.81 -24.46
N TYR A 153 -3.88 9.28 -23.32
CA TYR A 153 -2.56 8.70 -23.15
C TYR A 153 -2.66 7.20 -22.92
N ALA A 154 -1.67 6.45 -23.40
CA ALA A 154 -1.44 5.10 -22.93
C ALA A 154 -0.96 5.17 -21.48
N LEU A 155 -1.46 4.26 -20.63
CA LEU A 155 -1.22 4.26 -19.18
C LEU A 155 -0.53 2.97 -18.77
N ARG A 156 0.46 3.09 -17.88
CA ARG A 156 1.04 1.97 -17.13
C ARG A 156 1.08 2.31 -15.64
N GLY A 157 0.50 1.45 -14.82
CA GLY A 157 0.60 1.53 -13.36
C GLY A 157 1.87 0.87 -12.83
N GLU A 158 2.32 1.31 -11.66
CA GLU A 158 3.37 0.66 -10.84
C GLU A 158 4.65 0.33 -11.64
N ALA A 159 5.15 1.32 -12.38
CA ALA A 159 6.33 1.17 -13.23
C ALA A 159 7.62 1.28 -12.40
N ALA A 160 8.22 0.13 -12.07
CA ALA A 160 9.48 0.05 -11.35
C ALA A 160 10.69 0.35 -12.26
N PHE A 161 11.70 1.02 -11.72
CA PHE A 161 12.97 1.28 -12.37
C PHE A 161 14.13 1.34 -11.36
N LEU A 162 15.36 1.14 -11.86
CA LEU A 162 16.59 1.30 -11.09
C LEU A 162 17.35 2.49 -11.68
N PHE A 163 17.62 3.51 -10.87
CA PHE A 163 18.35 4.70 -11.29
C PHE A 163 19.29 5.14 -10.16
N GLU A 164 20.57 5.34 -10.50
CA GLU A 164 21.61 5.77 -9.54
C GLU A 164 21.72 4.88 -8.29
N GLY A 165 21.42 3.57 -8.43
CA GLY A 165 21.46 2.61 -7.31
C GLY A 165 20.20 2.55 -6.47
N VAL A 166 19.20 3.40 -6.77
CA VAL A 166 17.90 3.44 -6.08
C VAL A 166 16.83 2.74 -6.90
N VAL A 167 16.11 1.79 -6.28
CA VAL A 167 14.90 1.20 -6.86
C VAL A 167 13.71 2.08 -6.51
N SER A 168 13.06 2.59 -7.56
CA SER A 168 11.95 3.52 -7.47
C SER A 168 10.75 2.98 -8.26
N ARG A 169 9.54 3.44 -7.91
CA ARG A 169 8.31 2.94 -8.54
C ARG A 169 7.34 4.07 -8.81
N ILE A 170 7.07 4.31 -10.09
CA ILE A 170 6.13 5.35 -10.54
C ILE A 170 4.71 4.78 -10.45
N ASP A 171 3.81 5.46 -9.74
CA ASP A 171 2.40 5.03 -9.64
C ASP A 171 1.72 5.03 -11.01
N VAL A 172 1.91 6.10 -11.79
CA VAL A 172 1.34 6.23 -13.13
C VAL A 172 2.36 6.79 -14.11
N LEU A 173 2.60 6.03 -15.18
CA LEU A 173 3.34 6.48 -16.35
C LEU A 173 2.39 6.58 -17.55
N LEU A 174 2.32 7.77 -18.13
CA LEU A 174 1.47 8.10 -19.26
C LEU A 174 2.33 8.50 -20.47
N TRP A 175 1.96 8.05 -21.67
CA TRP A 175 2.60 8.49 -22.90
C TRP A 175 1.65 8.56 -24.09
N ASP A 176 1.96 9.44 -25.04
CA ASP A 176 1.25 9.54 -26.32
C ASP A 176 2.18 9.27 -27.51
N ARG A 177 1.64 9.38 -28.73
CA ARG A 177 2.42 9.28 -29.97
C ARG A 177 3.18 10.57 -30.31
N GLY A 178 2.85 11.68 -29.64
CA GLY A 178 3.41 13.01 -29.83
C GLY A 178 4.68 13.28 -29.05
N GLN A 179 5.33 12.24 -28.53
CA GLN A 179 6.53 12.32 -27.71
C GLN A 179 6.33 13.06 -26.37
N ASN A 180 5.12 12.96 -25.80
CA ASN A 180 4.84 13.43 -24.45
C ASN A 180 4.88 12.27 -23.47
N LEU A 181 5.60 12.45 -22.36
CA LEU A 181 5.62 11.57 -21.19
C LEU A 181 5.08 12.35 -19.99
N CYS A 182 4.19 11.72 -19.23
CA CYS A 182 3.69 12.28 -17.99
C CYS A 182 3.81 11.23 -16.88
N VAL A 183 4.38 11.63 -15.74
CA VAL A 183 4.42 10.81 -14.53
C VAL A 183 3.57 11.42 -13.46
N LEU A 184 2.80 10.59 -12.77
CA LEU A 184 2.00 10.98 -11.64
C LEU A 184 2.30 10.10 -10.45
N ASP A 185 2.27 10.71 -9.28
CA ASP A 185 2.37 10.07 -7.98
C ASP A 185 1.13 10.42 -7.17
N TYR A 186 0.47 9.40 -6.63
CA TYR A 186 -0.72 9.53 -5.81
C TYR A 186 -0.31 9.74 -4.37
N LYS A 187 -1.04 10.60 -3.64
CA LYS A 187 -0.80 10.83 -2.22
C LYS A 187 -2.12 11.02 -1.48
N SER A 188 -2.28 10.32 -0.35
CA SER A 188 -3.46 10.46 0.52
C SER A 188 -3.39 11.65 1.48
N SER A 189 -2.28 12.40 1.51
CA SER A 189 -2.15 13.61 2.33
C SER A 189 -1.11 14.57 1.75
N GLN A 190 -1.23 15.85 2.11
CA GLN A 190 -0.25 16.89 1.77
C GLN A 190 0.89 17.01 2.79
N ASN A 191 0.85 16.21 3.86
CA ASN A 191 1.96 16.12 4.78
C ASN A 191 3.17 15.68 3.97
N TYR A 192 4.30 16.38 4.09
CA TYR A 192 5.54 16.11 3.33
C TYR A 192 5.52 16.48 1.84
N GLN A 193 4.74 17.47 1.43
CA GLN A 193 4.73 17.97 0.04
C GLN A 193 6.13 18.22 -0.58
N GLN A 194 7.14 18.64 0.19
CA GLN A 194 8.50 18.83 -0.34
C GLN A 194 9.19 17.50 -0.70
N SER A 195 9.02 16.43 0.08
CA SER A 195 9.56 15.12 -0.27
C SER A 195 8.83 14.53 -1.47
N HIS A 196 7.50 14.73 -1.56
CA HIS A 196 6.72 14.29 -2.72
C HIS A 196 7.20 14.98 -4.02
N LYS A 197 7.53 16.28 -3.95
CA LYS A 197 8.12 17.02 -5.08
C LYS A 197 9.47 16.47 -5.49
N ALA A 198 10.33 16.15 -4.52
CA ALA A 198 11.63 15.55 -4.78
C ALA A 198 11.50 14.18 -5.45
N GLN A 199 10.59 13.33 -4.98
CA GLN A 199 10.29 12.01 -5.56
C GLN A 199 9.85 12.12 -7.02
N VAL A 200 8.86 12.97 -7.32
CA VAL A 200 8.37 13.15 -8.69
C VAL A 200 9.41 13.81 -9.60
N SER A 201 10.26 14.67 -9.05
CA SER A 201 11.40 15.26 -9.78
C SER A 201 12.43 14.20 -10.15
N HIS A 202 12.75 13.28 -9.24
CA HIS A 202 13.63 12.13 -9.49
C HIS A 202 13.08 11.23 -10.61
N TYR A 203 11.76 11.00 -10.65
CA TYR A 203 11.11 10.27 -11.74
C TYR A 203 11.29 11.00 -13.09
N ALA A 204 11.12 12.32 -13.10
CA ALA A 204 11.29 13.13 -14.30
C ALA A 204 12.74 13.13 -14.80
N GLU A 205 13.71 13.18 -13.89
CA GLU A 205 15.14 13.07 -14.21
C GLU A 205 15.47 11.72 -14.84
N PHE A 206 15.02 10.63 -14.24
CA PHE A 206 15.15 9.29 -14.83
C PHE A 206 14.60 9.26 -16.26
N LEU A 207 13.36 9.74 -16.47
CA LEU A 207 12.76 9.75 -17.81
C LEU A 207 13.53 10.63 -18.81
N LYS A 208 14.10 11.75 -18.37
CA LYS A 208 14.94 12.59 -19.24
C LYS A 208 16.17 11.83 -19.74
N THR A 209 16.74 10.95 -18.92
CA THR A 209 17.88 10.11 -19.36
C THR A 209 17.47 9.05 -20.39
N GLN A 210 16.27 8.49 -20.23
CA GLN A 210 15.78 7.42 -21.11
C GLN A 210 15.18 7.96 -22.42
N ALA A 211 14.58 9.14 -22.38
CA ALA A 211 13.84 9.75 -23.49
C ALA A 211 14.13 11.26 -23.58
N PRO A 212 15.38 11.66 -23.93
CA PRO A 212 15.82 13.06 -23.87
C PRO A 212 15.10 14.00 -24.84
N HIS A 213 14.45 13.45 -25.87
CA HIS A 213 13.69 14.21 -26.87
C HIS A 213 12.20 14.32 -26.54
N PHE A 214 11.73 13.65 -25.49
CA PHE A 214 10.33 13.68 -25.09
C PHE A 214 10.08 14.88 -24.19
N LYS A 215 8.89 15.49 -24.32
CA LYS A 215 8.41 16.46 -23.35
C LYS A 215 7.95 15.69 -22.11
N ILE A 216 8.62 15.93 -20.98
CA ILE A 216 8.32 15.25 -19.73
C ILE A 216 7.59 16.21 -18.79
N GLN A 217 6.47 15.74 -18.27
CA GLN A 217 5.67 16.41 -17.25
C GLN A 217 5.59 15.52 -16.02
N ALA A 218 5.67 16.11 -14.84
CA ALA A 218 5.70 15.38 -13.59
C ALA A 218 4.70 16.02 -12.62
N GLY A 219 3.84 15.22 -12.01
CA GLY A 219 2.79 15.72 -11.14
C GLY A 219 2.52 14.84 -9.93
N ILE A 220 1.88 15.44 -8.94
CA ILE A 220 1.37 14.78 -7.74
C ILE A 220 -0.14 14.98 -7.74
N ILE A 221 -0.89 13.91 -7.45
CA ILE A 221 -2.33 14.00 -7.23
C ILE A 221 -2.62 13.67 -5.77
N TYR A 222 -3.02 14.69 -5.02
CA TYR A 222 -3.51 14.53 -3.67
C TYR A 222 -4.98 14.17 -3.72
N ALA A 223 -5.33 13.02 -3.12
CA ALA A 223 -6.69 12.56 -3.05
C ALA A 223 -7.02 12.06 -1.65
N HIS A 224 -7.91 12.80 -0.97
CA HIS A 224 -8.35 12.43 0.36
C HIS A 224 -9.75 12.98 0.64
N LYS A 225 -10.70 12.07 0.82
CA LYS A 225 -12.12 12.37 1.09
C LYS A 225 -12.73 13.23 -0.01
N ARG A 226 -12.81 14.55 0.22
CA ARG A 226 -13.42 15.54 -0.69
C ARG A 226 -12.39 16.44 -1.39
N LEU A 227 -11.10 16.23 -1.12
CA LEU A 227 -10.02 16.99 -1.73
C LEU A 227 -9.43 16.18 -2.89
N LEU A 228 -9.42 16.81 -4.07
CA LEU A 228 -8.63 16.38 -5.23
C LEU A 228 -7.79 17.57 -5.68
N GLU A 229 -6.49 17.52 -5.46
CA GLU A 229 -5.57 18.59 -5.85
C GLU A 229 -4.45 18.04 -6.73
N LYS A 230 -4.13 18.76 -7.81
CA LYS A 230 -3.09 18.41 -8.77
C LYS A 230 -1.97 19.42 -8.64
N LEU A 231 -0.77 18.92 -8.40
CA LEU A 231 0.42 19.75 -8.31
C LEU A 231 1.43 19.29 -9.36
N TRP A 232 1.70 20.16 -10.33
CA TRP A 232 2.73 19.94 -11.34
C TRP A 232 4.07 20.50 -10.86
N VAL A 233 5.16 19.78 -11.11
CA VAL A 233 6.54 20.11 -10.69
C VAL A 233 7.42 20.38 -11.90
#